data_AF-A0A0P8ABE4-F1
#
_entry.id   AF-A0A0P8ABE4-F1
#
_cell.length_a   1.000
_cell.length_b   1.000
_cell.length_c   1.000
_cell.angle_alpha   90.00
_cell.angle_beta   90.00
_cell.angle_gamma   90.00
#
_symmetry.space_group_name_H-M   'P 1'
#
loop_
_entity.id
_entity.type
_entity.pdbx_description
1 polymer ?
#
loop_
_entity_poly.entity_id
_entity_poly.type
_entity_poly.pdbx_seq_one_letter_code
_entity_poly.pdbx_strand_id
1 'polypeptide(L)'
;MSKKLVKISSGGRHLSGKNLDGKQVIECSDDIIKGDTVLVTGKNLCGFGIAYRGSTGLKTPGQSLKIKKIGSEKVTFLPGKPRLEDVIRANAPHMKRLVKDAVNTIKGIANQEEFRETPVYVSFSGGKDSLTTLDLTRSAVKKPIKVFFANTGIEFPETVEFARRFCRENNIDLIEVNVNEAFWKNLPDFGPPAKDFRWCCKVCKLAPINSVMEECTRTGKKCLTIDGKRRYESFMRSRIAPKEENPFIPGQVSVFPIRNWRAIEVWLYIFYRKLEYNPLYDEGFERVGCWLCPAELSAEYYRFGQLHPELFMRWNEYLLNWAKDYGLEEAFIRHGFWRWKTLPPKMIRLAEELKINTKLMSKKEEFGITVTGGVSPCRTGGYTMEGNITGLLPREVQNIANILGENVFSEDLGVLLINTKDGNVRIFSSGHISVNAPGDEDARSVFENTAKQLIRIKKCTKCGVCLKVCPVNAIVLEPDLKIGKVCTRCGRCIEPCVVVKYFDRILPDFRHKNVERFSRSNTIQ
;
A
#
# COMPACT_ATOMS: atom_id res chain seq x y z
N MET A 1 8.05 21.19 45.49
CA MET A 1 7.46 20.36 44.41
C MET A 1 7.35 18.94 44.92
N SER A 2 6.13 18.45 44.99
CA SER A 2 5.86 17.07 45.36
C SER A 2 6.48 16.13 44.32
N LYS A 3 7.12 15.05 44.77
CA LYS A 3 7.97 14.23 43.91
C LYS A 3 7.26 13.01 43.30
N LYS A 4 5.95 12.85 43.57
CA LYS A 4 5.15 11.66 43.19
C LYS A 4 5.99 10.38 43.32
N LEU A 5 6.66 10.25 44.46
CA LEU A 5 7.68 9.23 44.70
C LEU A 5 7.03 8.00 45.32
N VAL A 6 7.41 6.82 44.85
CA VAL A 6 6.99 5.54 45.40
C VAL A 6 8.21 4.67 45.62
N LYS A 7 8.46 4.29 46.87
CA LYS A 7 9.54 3.40 47.26
C LYS A 7 9.01 1.98 47.42
N ILE A 8 9.67 1.01 46.83
CA ILE A 8 9.21 -0.39 46.79
C ILE A 8 10.20 -1.35 47.45
N SER A 9 9.70 -2.46 47.99
CA SER A 9 10.51 -3.56 48.49
C SER A 9 11.05 -4.38 47.31
N SER A 10 12.33 -4.20 46.98
CA SER A 10 12.91 -4.80 45.77
C SER A 10 13.11 -6.33 45.95
N GLY A 11 12.19 -7.12 45.41
CA GLY A 11 12.26 -8.60 45.39
C GLY A 11 12.81 -9.22 44.10
N GLY A 12 13.34 -8.44 43.14
CA GLY A 12 13.90 -9.03 41.91
C GLY A 12 14.35 -8.01 40.86
N ARG A 13 15.21 -8.44 39.93
CA ARG A 13 15.81 -7.61 38.86
C ARG A 13 14.87 -7.34 37.67
N HIS A 14 13.76 -8.07 37.54
CA HIS A 14 12.80 -7.94 36.43
C HIS A 14 11.45 -7.42 36.88
N LEU A 15 11.34 -6.10 37.03
CA LEU A 15 10.12 -5.41 37.46
C LEU A 15 9.46 -4.58 36.35
N SER A 16 10.18 -4.25 35.27
CA SER A 16 9.63 -3.50 34.12
C SER A 16 8.44 -4.23 33.49
N GLY A 17 7.32 -3.53 33.31
CA GLY A 17 6.07 -4.05 32.74
C GLY A 17 5.13 -4.72 33.73
N LYS A 18 5.59 -5.00 34.98
CA LYS A 18 4.79 -5.72 35.97
C LYS A 18 3.83 -4.80 36.73
N ASN A 19 2.74 -5.38 37.19
CA ASN A 19 1.91 -4.78 38.21
C ASN A 19 2.47 -5.15 39.59
N LEU A 20 2.51 -4.20 40.50
CA LEU A 20 2.90 -4.38 41.89
C LEU A 20 1.67 -4.33 42.80
N ASP A 21 1.72 -5.21 43.80
CA ASP A 21 0.79 -5.20 44.91
C ASP A 21 1.15 -4.08 45.90
N GLY A 22 0.15 -3.48 46.55
CA GLY A 22 0.39 -2.42 47.53
C GLY A 22 1.22 -2.87 48.74
N LYS A 23 1.23 -4.18 49.08
CA LYS A 23 2.13 -4.74 50.10
C LYS A 23 3.62 -4.56 49.76
N GLN A 24 3.94 -4.33 48.49
CA GLN A 24 5.30 -4.11 48.02
C GLN A 24 5.70 -2.63 48.05
N VAL A 25 4.79 -1.72 48.39
CA VAL A 25 5.05 -0.28 48.53
C VAL A 25 5.44 0.03 49.98
N ILE A 26 6.68 0.48 50.17
CA ILE A 26 7.24 0.85 51.47
C ILE A 26 6.79 2.26 51.85
N GLU A 27 7.01 3.22 50.95
CA GLU A 27 6.72 4.64 51.14
C GLU A 27 6.12 5.19 49.85
N CYS A 28 5.24 6.18 49.97
CA CYS A 28 4.72 6.94 48.84
C CYS A 28 4.48 8.39 49.23
N SER A 29 4.61 9.32 48.29
CA SER A 29 4.27 10.73 48.50
C SER A 29 2.76 10.93 48.63
N ASP A 30 2.34 11.94 49.39
CA ASP A 30 0.91 12.17 49.73
C ASP A 30 0.10 12.84 48.61
N ASP A 31 0.76 13.25 47.53
CA ASP A 31 0.20 13.97 46.37
C ASP A 31 -0.16 13.07 45.18
N ILE A 32 -0.11 11.74 45.36
CA ILE A 32 -0.34 10.78 44.28
C ILE A 32 -1.84 10.54 44.13
N ILE A 33 -2.34 10.74 42.91
CA ILE A 33 -3.70 10.36 42.52
C ILE A 33 -3.69 9.20 41.51
N LYS A 34 -4.83 8.51 41.40
CA LYS A 34 -4.98 7.42 40.42
C LYS A 34 -4.74 7.96 38.99
N GLY A 35 -3.90 7.25 38.25
CA GLY A 35 -3.49 7.61 36.88
C GLY A 35 -2.17 8.37 36.80
N ASP A 36 -1.65 8.84 37.93
CA ASP A 36 -0.39 9.58 37.96
C ASP A 36 0.79 8.74 37.47
N THR A 37 1.67 9.41 36.72
CA THR A 37 3.04 8.91 36.53
C THR A 37 3.83 9.19 37.80
N VAL A 38 4.39 8.14 38.39
CA VAL A 38 5.14 8.18 39.65
C VAL A 38 6.60 7.77 39.43
N LEU A 39 7.51 8.36 40.21
CA LEU A 39 8.91 7.97 40.27
C LEU A 39 9.03 6.78 41.22
N VAL A 40 9.52 5.64 40.72
CA VAL A 40 9.63 4.40 41.49
C VAL A 40 11.07 4.17 41.88
N THR A 41 11.35 3.97 43.16
CA THR A 41 12.69 3.68 43.69
C THR A 41 12.70 2.41 44.53
N GLY A 42 13.79 1.64 44.47
CA GLY A 42 13.95 0.44 45.29
C GLY A 42 15.39 -0.08 45.27
N LYS A 43 16.06 -0.11 46.43
CA LYS A 43 17.52 -0.33 46.52
C LYS A 43 18.27 0.54 45.50
N ASN A 44 18.93 -0.08 44.52
CA ASN A 44 19.71 0.60 43.48
C ASN A 44 18.93 0.81 42.18
N LEU A 45 17.61 0.55 42.20
CA LEU A 45 16.74 0.66 41.04
C LEU A 45 15.95 1.97 41.10
N CYS A 46 15.86 2.66 39.97
CA CYS A 46 15.04 3.84 39.77
C CYS A 46 14.31 3.74 38.43
N GLY A 47 13.11 4.33 38.36
CA GLY A 47 12.24 4.17 37.20
C GLY A 47 10.94 4.94 37.32
N PHE A 48 9.98 4.58 36.48
CA PHE A 48 8.67 5.21 36.42
C PHE A 48 7.56 4.17 36.29
N GLY A 49 6.42 4.50 36.87
CA GLY A 49 5.22 3.68 36.85
C GLY A 49 3.95 4.52 36.79
N ILE A 50 2.81 3.85 36.70
CA ILE A 50 1.48 4.46 36.78
C ILE A 50 0.80 3.99 38.06
N ALA A 51 0.42 4.94 38.91
CA ALA A 51 -0.36 4.64 40.11
C ALA A 51 -1.79 4.26 39.73
N TYR A 52 -2.31 3.16 40.25
CA TYR A 52 -3.70 2.74 40.07
C TYR A 52 -4.60 3.14 41.24
N ARG A 53 -4.00 3.64 42.31
CA ARG A 53 -4.66 4.13 43.52
C ARG A 53 -4.00 5.45 43.92
N GLY A 54 -4.70 6.28 44.70
CA GLY A 54 -4.09 7.45 45.32
C GLY A 54 -3.25 7.08 46.55
N SER A 55 -2.55 8.05 47.14
CA SER A 55 -1.62 7.83 48.28
C SER A 55 -2.22 7.06 49.44
N THR A 56 -3.47 7.35 49.82
CA THR A 56 -4.18 6.67 50.92
C THR A 56 -4.40 5.18 50.67
N GLY A 57 -4.54 4.78 49.40
CA GLY A 57 -4.79 3.39 49.00
C GLY A 57 -3.56 2.67 48.43
N LEU A 58 -2.44 3.36 48.18
CA LEU A 58 -1.33 2.80 47.41
C LEU A 58 -0.59 1.66 48.12
N LYS A 59 -0.64 1.63 49.46
CA LYS A 59 -0.02 0.58 50.29
C LYS A 59 -0.99 -0.57 50.63
N THR A 60 -2.25 -0.46 50.24
CA THR A 60 -3.26 -1.47 50.57
C THR A 60 -3.11 -2.71 49.67
N PRO A 61 -3.40 -3.93 50.17
CA PRO A 61 -3.33 -5.14 49.36
C PRO A 61 -4.10 -5.04 48.05
N GLY A 62 -3.55 -5.66 47.00
CA GLY A 62 -4.07 -5.61 45.64
C GLY A 62 -3.30 -4.66 44.72
N GLN A 63 -3.70 -4.66 43.45
CA GLN A 63 -3.02 -3.95 42.37
C GLN A 63 -2.97 -2.45 42.62
N SER A 64 -1.77 -1.91 42.84
CA SER A 64 -1.58 -0.51 43.26
C SER A 64 -0.72 0.29 42.30
N LEU A 65 0.23 -0.33 41.61
CA LEU A 65 1.18 0.35 40.72
C LEU A 65 1.47 -0.53 39.49
N LYS A 66 1.57 0.05 38.30
CA LYS A 66 2.19 -0.61 37.13
C LYS A 66 3.54 0.00 36.84
N ILE A 67 4.61 -0.78 36.99
CA ILE A 67 5.95 -0.35 36.61
C ILE A 67 6.02 -0.33 35.08
N LYS A 68 6.35 0.83 34.51
CA LYS A 68 6.55 0.98 33.06
C LYS A 68 7.98 0.64 32.69
N LYS A 69 8.95 1.21 33.41
CA LYS A 69 10.37 0.91 33.24
C LYS A 69 11.10 1.20 34.54
N ILE A 70 12.00 0.31 34.92
CA ILE A 70 12.88 0.48 36.06
C ILE A 70 14.24 -0.16 35.74
N GLY A 71 15.32 0.48 36.17
CA GLY A 71 16.68 0.03 35.92
C GLY A 71 17.64 0.64 36.93
N SER A 72 18.94 0.43 36.75
CA SER A 72 19.98 1.00 37.62
C SER A 72 20.28 2.48 37.35
N GLU A 73 19.72 3.05 36.29
CA GLU A 73 19.90 4.45 35.93
C GLU A 73 19.14 5.37 36.90
N LYS A 74 19.80 6.41 37.41
CA LYS A 74 19.13 7.44 38.22
C LYS A 74 18.25 8.29 37.31
N VAL A 75 16.93 8.18 37.48
CA VAL A 75 15.95 9.03 36.79
C VAL A 75 15.31 10.00 37.79
N THR A 76 14.94 11.18 37.30
CA THR A 76 14.25 12.23 38.05
C THR A 76 13.19 12.88 37.17
N PHE A 77 12.15 13.45 37.79
CA PHE A 77 11.24 14.32 37.05
C PHE A 77 11.95 15.64 36.72
N LEU A 78 11.73 16.13 35.50
CA LEU A 78 12.17 17.46 35.13
C LEU A 78 11.38 18.51 35.93
N PRO A 79 12.02 19.61 36.35
CA PRO A 79 11.30 20.71 36.96
C PRO A 79 10.43 21.41 35.88
N GLY A 80 9.11 21.44 36.09
CA GLY A 80 8.18 22.16 35.21
C GLY A 80 7.56 21.34 34.07
N LYS A 81 6.87 22.03 33.15
CA LYS A 81 6.28 21.42 31.95
C LYS A 81 7.37 21.12 30.91
N PRO A 82 7.52 19.88 30.43
CA PRO A 82 8.54 19.55 29.44
C PRO A 82 8.33 20.33 28.13
N ARG A 83 9.42 20.83 27.54
CA ARG A 83 9.42 21.43 26.20
C ARG A 83 9.87 20.40 25.15
N LEU A 84 9.65 20.73 23.88
CA LEU A 84 10.07 19.86 22.77
C LEU A 84 11.58 19.58 22.79
N GLU A 85 12.40 20.56 23.15
CA GLU A 85 13.86 20.40 23.26
C GLU A 85 14.24 19.39 24.34
N ASP A 86 13.47 19.32 25.42
CA ASP A 86 13.71 18.36 26.51
C ASP A 86 13.42 16.93 26.03
N VAL A 87 12.36 16.75 25.24
CA VAL A 87 12.02 15.47 24.61
C VAL A 87 13.10 15.07 23.61
N ILE A 88 13.56 15.98 22.75
CA ILE A 88 14.63 15.73 21.78
C ILE A 88 15.91 15.32 22.51
N ARG A 89 16.33 16.07 23.53
CA ARG A 89 17.54 15.79 24.31
C ARG A 89 17.46 14.44 25.02
N ALA A 90 16.32 14.11 25.63
CA ALA A 90 16.10 12.83 26.29
C ALA A 90 16.20 11.63 25.32
N ASN A 91 15.85 11.82 24.04
CA ASN A 91 15.89 10.78 23.02
C ASN A 91 17.17 10.79 22.17
N ALA A 92 18.08 11.75 22.36
CA ALA A 92 19.26 11.92 21.51
C ALA A 92 20.16 10.68 21.41
N PRO A 93 20.47 9.92 22.49
CA PRO A 93 21.28 8.70 22.37
C PRO A 93 20.64 7.62 21.50
N HIS A 94 19.31 7.50 21.56
CA HIS A 94 18.54 6.57 20.73
C HIS A 94 18.53 7.01 19.27
N MET A 95 18.21 8.29 19.03
CA MET A 95 18.19 8.85 17.68
C MET A 95 19.57 8.80 17.02
N LYS A 96 20.66 9.02 17.76
CA LYS A 96 22.04 8.92 17.23
C LYS A 96 22.33 7.53 16.66
N ARG A 97 21.86 6.45 17.31
CA ARG A 97 22.01 5.08 16.79
C ARG A 97 21.19 4.89 15.51
N LEU A 98 19.92 5.27 15.52
CA LEU A 98 19.04 5.13 14.36
C LEU A 98 19.54 5.90 13.13
N VAL A 99 20.01 7.14 13.33
CA VAL A 99 20.58 7.96 12.27
C VAL A 99 21.88 7.34 11.74
N LYS A 100 22.75 6.84 12.62
CA LYS A 100 23.98 6.14 12.21
C LYS A 100 23.65 4.92 11.36
N ASP A 101 22.70 4.10 11.77
CA ASP A 101 22.30 2.89 11.03
C ASP A 101 21.71 3.22 9.66
N ALA A 102 20.85 4.24 9.59
CA ALA A 102 20.26 4.71 8.35
C ALA A 102 21.32 5.24 7.38
N VAL A 103 22.22 6.11 7.85
CA VAL A 103 23.32 6.68 7.06
C VAL A 103 24.28 5.58 6.59
N ASN A 104 24.62 4.61 7.45
CA ASN A 104 25.48 3.48 7.09
C ASN A 104 24.83 2.59 6.03
N THR A 105 23.51 2.37 6.12
CA THR A 105 22.76 1.61 5.12
C THR A 105 22.82 2.29 3.75
N ILE A 106 22.55 3.61 3.69
CA ILE A 106 22.61 4.38 2.45
C ILE A 106 24.03 4.35 1.87
N LYS A 107 25.03 4.70 2.69
CA LYS A 107 26.45 4.72 2.29
C LYS A 107 26.93 3.36 1.79
N GLY A 108 26.62 2.29 2.53
CA GLY A 108 27.07 0.94 2.22
C GLY A 108 26.53 0.46 0.88
N ILE A 109 25.27 0.75 0.57
CA ILE A 109 24.66 0.34 -0.70
C ILE A 109 25.10 1.28 -1.84
N ALA A 110 25.10 2.60 -1.64
CA ALA A 110 25.49 3.57 -2.67
C ALA A 110 26.96 3.49 -3.11
N ASN A 111 27.81 2.79 -2.34
CA ASN A 111 29.22 2.55 -2.67
C ASN A 111 29.47 1.16 -3.27
N GLN A 112 28.44 0.31 -3.44
CA GLN A 112 28.57 -0.94 -4.20
C GLN A 112 28.92 -0.62 -5.66
N GLU A 113 29.71 -1.49 -6.28
CA GLU A 113 30.21 -1.31 -7.66
C GLU A 113 29.09 -0.97 -8.65
N GLU A 114 27.96 -1.67 -8.55
CA GLU A 114 26.77 -1.48 -9.40
C GLU A 114 26.11 -0.10 -9.29
N PHE A 115 26.37 0.67 -8.22
CA PHE A 115 25.82 2.01 -7.99
C PHE A 115 26.90 3.10 -7.86
N ARG A 116 28.18 2.74 -7.98
CA ARG A 116 29.27 3.65 -7.64
C ARG A 116 29.30 4.87 -8.57
N GLU A 117 28.99 4.66 -9.84
CA GLU A 117 29.05 5.67 -10.88
C GLU A 117 27.66 6.21 -11.29
N THR A 118 26.61 5.91 -10.51
CA THR A 118 25.24 6.39 -10.78
C THR A 118 24.78 7.40 -9.73
N PRO A 119 23.91 8.36 -10.10
CA PRO A 119 23.25 9.23 -9.13
C PRO A 119 22.43 8.44 -8.12
N VAL A 120 22.27 9.00 -6.92
CA VAL A 120 21.34 8.46 -5.93
C VAL A 120 20.01 9.17 -6.08
N TYR A 121 18.96 8.39 -6.30
CA TYR A 121 17.61 8.93 -6.44
C TYR A 121 16.86 8.85 -5.13
N VAL A 122 16.00 9.82 -4.84
CA VAL A 122 15.12 9.80 -3.67
C VAL A 122 13.68 9.93 -4.14
N SER A 123 12.82 9.00 -3.71
CA SER A 123 11.37 9.11 -3.91
C SER A 123 10.80 10.08 -2.88
N PHE A 124 10.49 11.31 -3.31
CA PHE A 124 9.97 12.35 -2.44
C PHE A 124 8.48 12.53 -2.69
N SER A 125 7.68 12.48 -1.63
CA SER A 125 6.22 12.67 -1.73
C SER A 125 5.75 13.94 -1.03
N GLY A 126 6.67 14.78 -0.55
CA GLY A 126 6.34 15.89 0.36
C GLY A 126 5.89 15.44 1.76
N GLY A 127 6.00 14.15 2.10
CA GLY A 127 5.63 13.64 3.43
C GLY A 127 6.81 13.54 4.38
N LYS A 128 6.54 13.51 5.69
CA LYS A 128 7.54 13.43 6.78
C LYS A 128 8.58 12.33 6.61
N ASP A 129 8.13 11.16 6.16
CA ASP A 129 8.97 9.98 5.97
C ASP A 129 9.95 10.20 4.80
N SER A 130 9.44 10.73 3.68
CA SER A 130 10.24 11.04 2.48
C SER A 130 11.19 12.22 2.68
N LEU A 131 10.77 13.24 3.45
CA LEU A 131 11.61 14.36 3.88
C LEU A 131 12.80 13.88 4.72
N THR A 132 12.52 13.01 5.70
CA THR A 132 13.55 12.42 6.55
C THR A 132 14.55 11.62 5.74
N THR A 133 14.10 10.78 4.79
CA THR A 133 15.03 10.04 3.94
C THR A 133 15.83 10.94 3.01
N LEU A 134 15.28 12.06 2.55
CA LEU A 134 15.98 13.03 1.72
C LEU A 134 17.13 13.69 2.51
N ASP A 135 16.86 14.20 3.72
CA ASP A 135 17.91 14.80 4.57
C ASP A 135 18.98 13.78 4.98
N LEU A 136 18.58 12.56 5.34
CA LEU A 136 19.52 11.46 5.62
C LEU A 136 20.38 11.13 4.40
N THR A 137 19.81 11.12 3.19
CA THR A 137 20.55 10.82 1.96
C THR A 137 21.57 11.91 1.65
N ARG A 138 21.19 13.19 1.77
CA ARG A 138 22.12 14.34 1.62
C ARG A 138 23.28 14.29 2.62
N SER A 139 23.02 13.80 3.83
CA SER A 139 24.05 13.60 4.84
C SER A 139 24.92 12.36 4.58
N ALA A 140 24.39 11.38 3.85
CA ALA A 140 25.03 10.10 3.63
C ALA A 140 25.99 10.10 2.42
N VAL A 141 25.61 10.72 1.30
CA VAL A 141 26.37 10.63 0.05
C VAL A 141 26.88 11.99 -0.42
N LYS A 142 28.04 12.00 -1.08
CA LYS A 142 28.62 13.20 -1.73
C LYS A 142 28.34 13.25 -3.24
N LYS A 143 27.58 12.29 -3.76
CA LYS A 143 27.23 12.15 -5.19
C LYS A 143 26.00 13.01 -5.52
N PRO A 144 25.76 13.31 -6.81
CA PRO A 144 24.53 13.95 -7.23
C PRO A 144 23.30 13.21 -6.69
N ILE A 145 22.41 13.95 -6.05
CA ILE A 145 21.12 13.47 -5.57
C ILE A 145 20.05 14.04 -6.49
N LYS A 146 19.23 13.16 -7.05
CA LYS A 146 18.07 13.52 -7.85
C LYS A 146 16.80 13.13 -7.10
N VAL A 147 15.82 14.00 -7.08
CA VAL A 147 14.57 13.79 -6.35
C VAL A 147 13.43 13.61 -7.33
N PHE A 148 12.65 12.55 -7.17
CA PHE A 148 11.44 12.34 -7.97
C PHE A 148 10.20 12.66 -7.16
N PHE A 149 9.36 13.52 -7.72
CA PHE A 149 8.00 13.77 -7.22
C PHE A 149 6.99 13.32 -8.28
N ALA A 150 6.24 12.26 -7.97
CA ALA A 150 5.17 11.79 -8.83
C ALA A 150 3.91 12.63 -8.55
N ASN A 151 3.71 13.68 -9.34
CA ASN A 151 2.52 14.50 -9.27
C ASN A 151 1.36 13.77 -9.96
N THR A 152 0.51 13.13 -9.16
CA THR A 152 -0.60 12.30 -9.64
C THR A 152 -1.77 13.10 -10.22
N GLY A 153 -1.73 14.44 -10.15
CA GLY A 153 -2.85 15.31 -10.48
C GLY A 153 -3.94 15.36 -9.40
N ILE A 154 -3.80 14.56 -8.33
CA ILE A 154 -4.72 14.48 -7.19
C ILE A 154 -4.00 14.62 -5.85
N GLU A 155 -2.77 15.14 -5.83
CA GLU A 155 -2.07 15.52 -4.60
C GLU A 155 -2.68 16.82 -4.04
N PHE A 156 -2.63 17.01 -2.71
CA PHE A 156 -3.02 18.29 -2.12
C PHE A 156 -2.19 19.46 -2.71
N PRO A 157 -2.82 20.62 -3.02
CA PRO A 157 -2.09 21.80 -3.50
C PRO A 157 -0.90 22.18 -2.63
N GLU A 158 -1.07 22.13 -1.30
CA GLU A 158 -0.03 22.43 -0.32
C GLU A 158 1.13 21.43 -0.38
N THR A 159 0.85 20.16 -0.72
CA THR A 159 1.89 19.15 -0.89
C THR A 159 2.71 19.39 -2.15
N VAL A 160 2.07 19.78 -3.24
CA VAL A 160 2.75 20.13 -4.49
C VAL A 160 3.61 21.38 -4.29
N GLU A 161 3.06 22.43 -3.68
CA GLU A 161 3.79 23.66 -3.41
C GLU A 161 4.94 23.42 -2.43
N PHE A 162 4.71 22.69 -1.34
CA PHE A 162 5.76 22.30 -0.41
C PHE A 162 6.89 21.55 -1.12
N ALA A 163 6.58 20.56 -1.96
CA ALA A 163 7.60 19.78 -2.64
C ALA A 163 8.46 20.64 -3.57
N ARG A 164 7.83 21.51 -4.38
CA ARG A 164 8.51 22.43 -5.30
C ARG A 164 9.35 23.46 -4.55
N ARG A 165 8.76 24.12 -3.56
CA ARG A 165 9.42 25.17 -2.78
C ARG A 165 10.57 24.62 -1.96
N PHE A 166 10.37 23.52 -1.23
CA PHE A 166 11.42 22.88 -0.44
C PHE A 166 12.63 22.51 -1.31
N CYS A 167 12.40 21.89 -2.48
CA CYS A 167 13.49 21.55 -3.40
C CYS A 167 14.21 22.78 -3.94
N ARG A 168 13.47 23.82 -4.34
CA ARG A 168 14.03 25.10 -4.82
C ARG A 168 14.90 25.78 -3.77
N GLU A 169 14.38 25.97 -2.56
CA GLU A 169 15.07 26.66 -1.46
C GLU A 169 16.30 25.89 -0.95
N ASN A 170 16.33 24.57 -1.14
CA ASN A 170 17.42 23.71 -0.72
C ASN A 170 18.41 23.34 -1.85
N ASN A 171 18.26 23.92 -3.05
CA ASN A 171 19.06 23.61 -4.25
C ASN A 171 19.08 22.10 -4.58
N ILE A 172 17.90 21.48 -4.65
CA ILE A 172 17.71 20.06 -4.93
C ILE A 172 17.15 19.89 -6.34
N ASP A 173 17.78 19.06 -7.16
CA ASP A 173 17.32 18.70 -8.51
C ASP A 173 16.01 17.88 -8.42
N LEU A 174 14.88 18.55 -8.69
CA LEU A 174 13.54 17.98 -8.65
C LEU A 174 13.09 17.59 -10.05
N ILE A 175 12.88 16.30 -10.22
CA ILE A 175 12.25 15.72 -11.40
C ILE A 175 10.78 15.45 -11.06
N GLU A 176 9.92 16.38 -11.46
CA GLU A 176 8.48 16.26 -11.30
C GLU A 176 7.88 15.51 -12.49
N VAL A 177 7.15 14.42 -12.20
CA VAL A 177 6.46 13.62 -13.21
C VAL A 177 4.96 13.84 -13.07
N ASN A 178 4.38 14.53 -14.04
CA ASN A 178 2.96 14.88 -14.03
C ASN A 178 2.16 13.94 -14.96
N VAL A 179 1.06 13.40 -14.45
CA VAL A 179 0.12 12.54 -15.22
C VAL A 179 -1.20 13.21 -15.58
N ASN A 180 -1.35 14.50 -15.29
CA ASN A 180 -2.52 15.31 -15.64
C ASN A 180 -3.83 14.58 -15.29
N GLU A 181 -4.65 14.28 -16.30
CA GLU A 181 -5.99 13.71 -16.18
C GLU A 181 -6.03 12.18 -16.04
N ALA A 182 -4.89 11.50 -15.89
CA ALA A 182 -4.86 10.03 -15.88
C ALA A 182 -5.80 9.40 -14.85
N PHE A 183 -5.97 10.02 -13.67
CA PHE A 183 -6.95 9.57 -12.68
C PHE A 183 -8.38 9.65 -13.24
N TRP A 184 -8.78 10.84 -13.71
CA TRP A 184 -10.14 11.09 -14.20
C TRP A 184 -10.50 10.25 -15.42
N LYS A 185 -9.56 10.02 -16.34
CA LYS A 185 -9.75 9.17 -17.53
C LYS A 185 -10.01 7.71 -17.20
N ASN A 186 -9.54 7.22 -16.06
CA ASN A 186 -9.67 5.81 -15.66
C ASN A 186 -10.84 5.58 -14.68
N LEU A 187 -11.48 6.64 -14.16
CA LEU A 187 -12.63 6.52 -13.26
C LEU A 187 -13.84 5.82 -13.90
N PRO A 188 -14.22 6.07 -15.18
CA PRO A 188 -15.33 5.35 -15.80
C PRO A 188 -15.12 3.83 -15.84
N ASP A 189 -13.87 3.38 -16.03
CA ASP A 189 -13.56 1.97 -16.20
C ASP A 189 -13.48 1.18 -14.90
N PHE A 190 -12.98 1.81 -13.82
CA PHE A 190 -12.71 1.15 -12.54
C PHE A 190 -13.62 1.59 -11.41
N GLY A 191 -14.31 2.72 -11.58
CA GLY A 191 -15.01 3.41 -10.52
C GLY A 191 -14.06 3.96 -9.43
N PRO A 192 -14.61 4.32 -8.26
CA PRO A 192 -13.83 4.85 -7.15
C PRO A 192 -12.69 3.92 -6.75
N PRO A 193 -11.49 4.45 -6.46
CA PRO A 193 -10.41 3.65 -5.87
C PRO A 193 -10.82 3.20 -4.46
N ALA A 194 -10.37 2.01 -4.06
CA ALA A 194 -10.66 1.45 -2.74
C ALA A 194 -9.38 0.97 -2.04
N LYS A 195 -9.43 0.70 -0.74
CA LYS A 195 -8.30 0.21 0.07
C LYS A 195 -7.72 -1.09 -0.48
N ASP A 196 -8.60 -1.97 -0.97
CA ASP A 196 -8.31 -3.26 -1.58
C ASP A 196 -8.22 -3.20 -3.12
N PHE A 197 -8.50 -2.04 -3.72
CA PHE A 197 -8.47 -1.82 -5.17
C PHE A 197 -7.88 -0.44 -5.50
N ARG A 198 -6.60 -0.28 -5.16
CA ARG A 198 -5.82 0.97 -5.35
C ARG A 198 -5.23 1.05 -6.76
N TRP A 199 -6.09 0.98 -7.78
CA TRP A 199 -5.67 1.07 -9.18
C TRP A 199 -4.93 2.38 -9.49
N CYS A 200 -5.33 3.48 -8.84
CA CYS A 200 -4.71 4.81 -8.98
C CYS A 200 -3.22 4.81 -8.64
N CYS A 201 -2.76 4.01 -7.67
CA CYS A 201 -1.33 3.91 -7.36
C CYS A 201 -0.53 3.32 -8.53
N LYS A 202 -1.12 2.40 -9.29
CA LYS A 202 -0.43 1.82 -10.45
C LYS A 202 -0.44 2.76 -11.65
N VAL A 203 -1.61 3.32 -11.96
CA VAL A 203 -1.82 4.15 -13.14
C VAL A 203 -1.18 5.53 -12.97
N CYS A 204 -1.41 6.19 -11.84
CA CYS A 204 -1.01 7.59 -11.64
C CYS A 204 0.39 7.73 -11.04
N LYS A 205 0.97 6.68 -10.45
CA LYS A 205 2.25 6.77 -9.72
C LYS A 205 3.34 5.85 -10.23
N LEU A 206 3.07 4.57 -10.48
CA LEU A 206 4.12 3.64 -10.94
C LEU A 206 4.44 3.82 -12.43
N ALA A 207 3.43 3.75 -13.29
CA ALA A 207 3.62 3.89 -14.74
C ALA A 207 4.43 5.13 -15.18
N PRO A 208 4.25 6.32 -14.58
CA PRO A 208 5.00 7.53 -14.95
C PRO A 208 6.44 7.50 -14.45
N ILE A 209 6.69 6.98 -13.24
CA ILE A 209 8.05 6.86 -12.69
C ILE A 209 8.90 5.94 -13.59
N ASN A 210 8.31 4.92 -14.22
CA ASN A 210 9.02 4.07 -15.18
C ASN A 210 9.70 4.90 -16.28
N SER A 211 9.00 5.89 -16.84
CA SER A 211 9.53 6.71 -17.95
C SER A 211 10.77 7.50 -17.57
N VAL A 212 10.89 7.88 -16.30
CA VAL A 212 12.03 8.64 -15.80
C VAL A 212 13.19 7.74 -15.38
N MET A 213 12.89 6.56 -14.83
CA MET A 213 13.91 5.59 -14.46
C MET A 213 14.59 4.94 -15.67
N GLU A 214 13.97 5.00 -16.85
CA GLU A 214 14.55 4.53 -18.11
C GLU A 214 15.87 5.24 -18.45
N GLU A 215 16.02 6.53 -18.17
CA GLU A 215 17.27 7.24 -18.42
C GLU A 215 18.44 6.59 -17.65
N CYS A 216 18.17 6.14 -16.43
CA CYS A 216 19.14 5.47 -15.56
C CYS A 216 19.47 4.06 -16.06
N THR A 217 18.46 3.30 -16.49
CA THR A 217 18.61 1.88 -16.83
C THR A 217 18.98 1.63 -18.28
N ARG A 218 18.84 2.63 -19.17
CA ARG A 218 19.14 2.56 -20.62
C ARG A 218 20.56 2.10 -20.94
N THR A 219 21.50 2.33 -20.03
CA THR A 219 22.92 1.92 -20.18
C THR A 219 23.23 0.53 -19.61
N GLY A 220 22.21 -0.24 -19.21
CA GLY A 220 22.37 -1.52 -18.50
C GLY A 220 22.79 -1.37 -17.03
N LYS A 221 22.93 -0.13 -16.54
CA LYS A 221 23.27 0.19 -15.15
C LYS A 221 22.04 0.10 -14.25
N LYS A 222 22.24 -0.27 -12.99
CA LYS A 222 21.17 -0.26 -11.99
C LYS A 222 20.98 1.14 -11.40
N CYS A 223 19.72 1.49 -11.15
CA CYS A 223 19.32 2.74 -10.54
C CYS A 223 19.07 2.54 -9.03
N LEU A 224 19.73 3.34 -8.19
CA LEU A 224 19.53 3.29 -6.74
C LEU A 224 18.49 4.33 -6.31
N THR A 225 17.40 3.88 -5.70
CA THR A 225 16.33 4.75 -5.18
C THR A 225 16.21 4.60 -3.66
N ILE A 226 16.20 5.71 -2.93
CA ILE A 226 15.92 5.75 -1.49
C ILE A 226 14.42 6.04 -1.27
N ASP A 227 13.78 5.24 -0.42
CA ASP A 227 12.34 5.31 -0.14
C ASP A 227 12.09 5.30 1.39
N GLY A 228 11.12 6.09 1.83
CA GLY A 228 10.71 6.26 3.23
C GLY A 228 9.82 5.17 3.83
N LYS A 229 9.63 4.01 3.19
CA LYS A 229 8.82 2.91 3.76
C LYS A 229 9.32 2.44 5.13
N ARG A 230 8.37 2.16 6.02
CA ARG A 230 8.60 1.66 7.39
C ARG A 230 7.79 0.40 7.69
N ARG A 231 8.37 -0.49 8.51
CA ARG A 231 7.74 -1.74 8.94
C ARG A 231 6.45 -1.53 9.72
N TYR A 232 6.37 -0.42 10.46
CA TYR A 232 5.24 -0.10 11.33
C TYR A 232 4.08 0.62 10.60
N GLU A 233 4.07 0.69 9.27
CA GLU A 233 2.97 1.30 8.52
C GLU A 233 1.82 0.34 8.20
N SER A 234 2.10 -0.96 8.06
CA SER A 234 1.08 -1.97 7.79
C SER A 234 1.63 -3.39 8.01
N PHE A 235 0.73 -4.37 8.19
CA PHE A 235 1.10 -5.78 8.27
C PHE A 235 1.93 -6.24 7.06
N MET A 236 1.56 -5.82 5.84
CA MET A 236 2.30 -6.13 4.61
C MET A 236 3.73 -5.59 4.62
N ARG A 237 3.94 -4.39 5.17
CA ARG A 237 5.26 -3.74 5.22
C ARG A 237 6.14 -4.27 6.37
N SER A 238 5.59 -5.04 7.30
CA SER A 238 6.36 -5.55 8.46
C SER A 238 7.57 -6.39 8.06
N ARG A 239 7.53 -7.02 6.88
CA ARG A 239 8.55 -7.93 6.36
C ARG A 239 9.53 -7.29 5.36
N ILE A 240 9.45 -5.99 5.09
CA ILE A 240 10.34 -5.35 4.09
C ILE A 240 11.82 -5.58 4.43
N ALA A 241 12.59 -5.91 3.40
CA ALA A 241 14.04 -6.06 3.46
C ALA A 241 14.72 -4.68 3.52
N PRO A 242 16.05 -4.59 3.75
CA PRO A 242 16.78 -3.32 3.65
C PRO A 242 16.85 -2.75 2.23
N LYS A 243 16.92 -3.63 1.23
CA LYS A 243 16.85 -3.30 -0.20
C LYS A 243 16.00 -4.32 -0.95
N GLU A 244 15.29 -3.88 -1.98
CA GLU A 244 14.45 -4.72 -2.85
C GLU A 244 14.59 -4.23 -4.31
N GLU A 245 14.64 -5.15 -5.27
CA GLU A 245 14.55 -4.80 -6.68
C GLU A 245 13.08 -4.58 -7.06
N ASN A 246 12.79 -3.55 -7.85
CA ASN A 246 11.43 -3.22 -8.22
C ASN A 246 10.95 -4.16 -9.35
N PRO A 247 9.94 -5.02 -9.12
CA PRO A 247 9.45 -5.92 -10.17
C PRO A 247 8.76 -5.18 -11.34
N PHE A 248 8.35 -3.93 -11.14
CA PHE A 248 7.68 -3.11 -12.16
C PHE A 248 8.67 -2.24 -12.96
N ILE A 249 9.91 -2.07 -12.47
CA ILE A 249 10.96 -1.27 -13.09
C ILE A 249 12.27 -2.07 -13.05
N PRO A 250 12.53 -2.92 -14.06
CA PRO A 250 13.76 -3.70 -14.15
C PRO A 250 15.00 -2.82 -13.99
N GLY A 251 15.94 -3.23 -13.13
CA GLY A 251 17.17 -2.47 -12.86
C GLY A 251 17.04 -1.37 -11.80
N GLN A 252 15.84 -1.10 -11.27
CA GLN A 252 15.69 -0.20 -10.11
C GLN A 252 15.81 -0.98 -8.80
N VAL A 253 16.72 -0.55 -7.93
CA VAL A 253 16.89 -1.07 -6.57
C VAL A 253 16.45 -0.01 -5.57
N SER A 254 15.44 -0.34 -4.77
CA SER A 254 14.94 0.51 -3.69
C SER A 254 15.62 0.18 -2.37
N VAL A 255 15.99 1.20 -1.59
CA VAL A 255 16.58 1.09 -0.25
C VAL A 255 15.68 1.78 0.76
N PHE A 256 15.50 1.13 1.92
CA PHE A 256 14.58 1.59 2.97
C PHE A 256 15.35 1.90 4.26
N PRO A 257 16.06 3.05 4.35
CA PRO A 257 16.99 3.32 5.43
C PRO A 257 16.31 3.56 6.78
N ILE A 258 15.05 4.02 6.77
CA ILE A 258 14.24 4.25 7.97
C ILE A 258 13.26 3.11 8.24
N ARG A 259 13.45 1.92 7.64
CA ARG A 259 12.49 0.81 7.73
C ARG A 259 12.12 0.41 9.16
N ASN A 260 13.03 0.57 10.11
CA ASN A 260 12.86 0.24 11.52
C ASN A 260 12.42 1.44 12.38
N TRP A 261 12.16 2.59 11.77
CA TRP A 261 11.76 3.78 12.51
C TRP A 261 10.24 3.79 12.76
N ARG A 262 9.85 4.27 13.94
CA ARG A 262 8.49 4.60 14.34
C ARG A 262 8.15 6.02 13.88
N ALA A 263 6.87 6.33 13.73
CA ALA A 263 6.43 7.68 13.32
C ALA A 263 6.97 8.77 14.28
N ILE A 264 7.03 8.48 15.58
CA ILE A 264 7.61 9.41 16.56
C ILE A 264 9.11 9.65 16.35
N GLU A 265 9.87 8.66 15.87
CA GLU A 265 11.31 8.82 15.62
C GLU A 265 11.55 9.69 14.38
N VAL A 266 10.69 9.56 13.37
CA VAL A 266 10.67 10.45 12.21
C VAL A 266 10.42 11.90 12.63
N TRP A 267 9.41 12.13 13.47
CA TRP A 267 9.12 13.47 13.99
C TRP A 267 10.24 14.05 14.88
N LEU A 268 10.77 13.25 15.81
CA LEU A 268 11.91 13.66 16.64
C LEU A 268 13.11 14.06 15.78
N TYR A 269 13.36 13.37 14.67
CA TYR A 269 14.41 13.73 13.73
C TYR A 269 14.13 15.06 13.03
N ILE A 270 12.92 15.24 12.47
CA ILE A 270 12.50 16.48 11.80
C ILE A 270 12.66 17.68 12.75
N PHE A 271 12.15 17.58 13.97
CA PHE A 271 12.24 18.66 14.95
C PHE A 271 13.68 18.92 15.41
N TYR A 272 14.47 17.87 15.64
CA TYR A 272 15.89 18.01 15.99
C TYR A 272 16.68 18.73 14.88
N ARG A 273 16.42 18.36 13.62
CA ARG A 273 17.06 18.93 12.44
C ARG A 273 16.47 20.29 12.04
N LYS A 274 15.36 20.69 12.67
CA LYS A 274 14.58 21.89 12.33
C LYS A 274 14.22 21.93 10.84
N LEU A 275 13.84 20.78 10.29
CA LEU A 275 13.41 20.69 8.90
C LEU A 275 12.03 21.30 8.77
N GLU A 276 11.86 22.15 7.75
CA GLU A 276 10.53 22.53 7.32
C GLU A 276 9.78 21.29 6.80
N TYR A 277 8.57 21.09 7.29
CA TYR A 277 7.71 19.98 6.91
C TYR A 277 6.41 20.49 6.30
N ASN A 278 5.69 19.58 5.64
CA ASN A 278 4.45 19.90 4.95
C ASN A 278 3.39 20.46 5.92
N PRO A 279 2.80 21.64 5.64
CA PRO A 279 1.89 22.31 6.58
C PRO A 279 0.64 21.50 6.90
N LEU A 280 0.24 20.56 6.05
CA LEU A 280 -0.92 19.69 6.31
C LEU A 280 -0.78 18.86 7.59
N TYR A 281 0.44 18.63 8.08
CA TYR A 281 0.61 17.96 9.37
C TYR A 281 0.09 18.80 10.55
N ASP A 282 0.19 20.13 10.46
CA ASP A 282 -0.38 21.05 11.46
C ASP A 282 -1.89 21.20 11.29
N GLU A 283 -2.41 20.93 10.08
CA GLU A 283 -3.85 20.87 9.78
C GLU A 283 -4.53 19.57 10.22
N GLY A 284 -3.79 18.66 10.88
CA GLY A 284 -4.34 17.43 11.46
C GLY A 284 -4.25 16.18 10.56
N PHE A 285 -3.47 16.23 9.48
CA PHE A 285 -3.20 15.06 8.64
C PHE A 285 -1.99 14.27 9.15
N GLU A 286 -2.13 12.97 9.40
CA GLU A 286 -1.02 12.07 9.72
C GLU A 286 -0.31 11.53 8.47
N ARG A 287 -1.03 11.55 7.34
CA ARG A 287 -0.55 11.12 6.02
C ARG A 287 -0.93 12.13 4.96
N VAL A 288 0.09 12.69 4.31
CA VAL A 288 -0.06 13.63 3.19
C VAL A 288 0.21 12.92 1.86
N GLY A 289 -0.49 13.34 0.82
CA GLY A 289 -0.44 12.74 -0.50
C GLY A 289 -1.72 13.07 -1.28
N CYS A 290 -2.36 12.05 -1.86
CA CYS A 290 -3.57 12.26 -2.64
C CYS A 290 -4.77 12.63 -1.75
N TRP A 291 -5.50 13.69 -2.08
CA TRP A 291 -6.58 14.26 -1.25
C TRP A 291 -7.88 13.43 -1.20
N LEU A 292 -8.03 12.44 -2.09
CA LEU A 292 -9.17 11.50 -2.13
C LEU A 292 -8.78 10.06 -1.75
N CYS A 293 -7.65 9.88 -1.08
CA CYS A 293 -7.07 8.55 -0.90
C CYS A 293 -8.01 7.65 -0.07
N PRO A 294 -8.48 6.50 -0.59
CA PRO A 294 -9.35 5.61 0.18
C PRO A 294 -8.64 5.03 1.40
N ALA A 295 -7.33 5.20 1.57
CA ALA A 295 -6.55 4.73 2.70
C ALA A 295 -6.30 5.79 3.79
N GLU A 296 -6.78 7.03 3.66
CA GLU A 296 -6.69 8.08 4.68
C GLU A 296 -7.59 7.77 5.90
N LEU A 297 -7.51 8.50 7.00
CA LEU A 297 -8.47 8.31 8.11
C LEU A 297 -9.80 8.97 7.76
N SER A 298 -10.93 8.44 8.26
CA SER A 298 -12.21 9.12 8.05
C SER A 298 -12.22 10.54 8.64
N ALA A 299 -11.50 10.75 9.75
CA ALA A 299 -11.29 12.09 10.31
C ALA A 299 -10.52 13.02 9.35
N GLU A 300 -9.50 12.51 8.65
CA GLU A 300 -8.76 13.26 7.64
C GLU A 300 -9.65 13.61 6.43
N TYR A 301 -10.56 12.71 6.03
CA TYR A 301 -11.51 12.97 4.95
C TYR A 301 -12.51 14.09 5.30
N TYR A 302 -12.99 14.14 6.55
CA TYR A 302 -13.80 15.27 7.03
C TYR A 302 -13.00 16.56 7.08
N ARG A 303 -11.73 16.49 7.53
CA ARG A 303 -10.82 17.64 7.54
C ARG A 303 -10.55 18.17 6.14
N PHE A 304 -10.38 17.27 5.16
CA PHE A 304 -10.28 17.61 3.75
C PHE A 304 -11.48 18.42 3.26
N GLY A 305 -12.71 18.01 3.59
CA GLY A 305 -13.91 18.76 3.23
C GLY A 305 -13.98 20.18 3.81
N GLN A 306 -13.39 20.39 4.99
CA GLN A 306 -13.28 21.72 5.61
C GLN A 306 -12.20 22.57 4.95
N LEU A 307 -11.04 21.96 4.64
CA LEU A 307 -9.88 22.67 4.11
C LEU A 307 -10.04 23.02 2.62
N HIS A 308 -10.61 22.10 1.83
CA HIS A 308 -10.76 22.21 0.37
C HIS A 308 -12.18 21.87 -0.07
N PRO A 309 -13.18 22.74 0.22
CA PRO A 309 -14.58 22.44 -0.07
C PRO A 309 -14.86 22.20 -1.55
N GLU A 310 -14.19 22.91 -2.46
CA GLU A 310 -14.39 22.74 -3.91
C GLU A 310 -13.92 21.38 -4.43
N LEU A 311 -12.72 20.95 -4.02
CA LEU A 311 -12.19 19.63 -4.38
C LEU A 311 -13.05 18.52 -3.76
N PHE A 312 -13.50 18.72 -2.52
CA PHE A 312 -14.39 17.80 -1.84
C PHE A 312 -15.72 17.67 -2.57
N MET A 313 -16.37 18.79 -2.93
CA MET A 313 -17.65 18.78 -3.64
C MET A 313 -17.52 18.05 -4.98
N ARG A 314 -16.51 18.35 -5.79
CA ARG A 314 -16.26 17.68 -7.07
C ARG A 314 -16.16 16.16 -6.91
N TRP A 315 -15.44 15.70 -5.90
CA TRP A 315 -15.27 14.27 -5.66
C TRP A 315 -16.51 13.61 -5.06
N ASN A 316 -17.17 14.28 -4.12
CA ASN A 316 -18.37 13.79 -3.49
C ASN A 316 -19.53 13.70 -4.48
N GLU A 317 -19.68 14.66 -5.39
CA GLU A 317 -20.65 14.62 -6.48
C GLU A 317 -20.43 13.40 -7.38
N TYR A 318 -19.18 13.13 -7.78
CA TYR A 318 -18.85 11.90 -8.52
C TYR A 318 -19.25 10.64 -7.73
N LEU A 319 -18.93 10.58 -6.44
CA LEU A 319 -19.27 9.44 -5.59
C LEU A 319 -20.78 9.22 -5.44
N LEU A 320 -21.55 10.29 -5.30
CA LEU A 320 -23.01 10.23 -5.18
C LEU A 320 -23.65 9.78 -6.50
N ASN A 321 -23.19 10.30 -7.63
CA ASN A 321 -23.64 9.86 -8.95
C ASN A 321 -23.29 8.39 -9.19
N TRP A 322 -22.06 7.98 -8.84
CA TRP A 322 -21.65 6.58 -8.88
C TRP A 322 -22.51 5.70 -7.96
N ALA A 323 -22.81 6.13 -6.73
CA ALA A 323 -23.67 5.37 -5.82
C ALA A 323 -25.08 5.18 -6.40
N LYS A 324 -25.68 6.26 -6.93
CA LYS A 324 -26.99 6.25 -7.58
C LYS A 324 -27.04 5.26 -8.75
N ASP A 325 -26.02 5.27 -9.59
CA ASP A 325 -25.89 4.37 -10.75
C ASP A 325 -25.88 2.88 -10.37
N TYR A 326 -25.50 2.55 -9.13
CA TYR A 326 -25.43 1.18 -8.61
C TYR A 326 -26.50 0.88 -7.55
N GLY A 327 -27.52 1.75 -7.43
CA GLY A 327 -28.64 1.55 -6.49
C GLY A 327 -28.26 1.69 -5.02
N LEU A 328 -27.20 2.43 -4.71
CA LEU A 328 -26.71 2.67 -3.36
C LEU A 328 -27.21 4.02 -2.82
N GLU A 329 -27.42 4.08 -1.51
CA GLU A 329 -27.87 5.28 -0.81
C GLU A 329 -26.72 6.24 -0.50
N GLU A 330 -27.02 7.53 -0.29
CA GLU A 330 -26.01 8.52 0.12
C GLU A 330 -25.30 8.16 1.43
N ALA A 331 -25.99 7.44 2.33
CA ALA A 331 -25.41 6.93 3.56
C ALA A 331 -24.21 6.02 3.29
N PHE A 332 -24.21 5.26 2.19
CA PHE A 332 -23.08 4.44 1.77
C PHE A 332 -21.83 5.31 1.51
N ILE A 333 -22.01 6.48 0.88
CA ILE A 333 -20.93 7.43 0.62
C ILE A 333 -20.48 8.13 1.90
N ARG A 334 -21.43 8.71 2.65
CA ARG A 334 -21.18 9.46 3.88
C ARG A 334 -20.41 8.66 4.92
N HIS A 335 -20.73 7.38 5.09
CA HIS A 335 -20.06 6.50 6.04
C HIS A 335 -18.80 5.82 5.46
N GLY A 336 -18.43 6.14 4.22
CA GLY A 336 -17.16 5.75 3.61
C GLY A 336 -17.09 4.31 3.12
N PHE A 337 -18.23 3.63 2.89
CA PHE A 337 -18.26 2.24 2.44
C PHE A 337 -17.65 2.04 1.04
N TRP A 338 -17.70 3.07 0.19
CA TRP A 338 -17.05 3.11 -1.14
C TRP A 338 -15.55 2.83 -1.11
N ARG A 339 -14.91 2.94 0.05
CA ARG A 339 -13.47 2.75 0.25
C ARG A 339 -13.06 1.28 0.25
N TRP A 340 -13.98 0.35 -0.03
CA TRP A 340 -13.75 -1.08 -0.17
C TRP A 340 -14.55 -1.63 -1.36
N LYS A 341 -13.92 -2.43 -2.23
CA LYS A 341 -14.67 -3.26 -3.19
C LYS A 341 -15.28 -4.47 -2.49
N THR A 342 -14.59 -5.00 -1.48
CA THR A 342 -15.13 -6.05 -0.59
C THR A 342 -15.09 -5.57 0.86
N LEU A 343 -16.27 -5.45 1.47
CA LEU A 343 -16.40 -4.97 2.85
C LEU A 343 -15.77 -5.97 3.85
N PRO A 344 -14.90 -5.50 4.77
CA PRO A 344 -14.39 -6.37 5.82
C PRO A 344 -15.49 -6.65 6.88
N PRO A 345 -15.39 -7.73 7.67
CA PRO A 345 -16.44 -8.15 8.60
C PRO A 345 -16.88 -7.07 9.61
N LYS A 346 -15.96 -6.19 10.03
CA LYS A 346 -16.29 -5.05 10.90
C LYS A 346 -17.20 -4.03 10.19
N MET A 347 -16.96 -3.78 8.90
CA MET A 347 -17.78 -2.84 8.14
C MET A 347 -19.14 -3.45 7.78
N ILE A 348 -19.22 -4.75 7.53
CA ILE A 348 -20.51 -5.44 7.33
C ILE A 348 -21.40 -5.27 8.57
N ARG A 349 -20.87 -5.59 9.77
CA ARG A 349 -21.60 -5.37 11.03
C ARG A 349 -22.02 -3.92 11.22
N LEU A 350 -21.13 -2.97 10.91
CA LEU A 350 -21.47 -1.54 10.97
C LEU A 350 -22.60 -1.17 9.99
N ALA A 351 -22.61 -1.74 8.79
CA ALA A 351 -23.68 -1.51 7.82
C ALA A 351 -25.02 -2.05 8.33
N GLU A 352 -25.03 -3.24 8.94
CA GLU A 352 -26.22 -3.84 9.57
C GLU A 352 -26.73 -2.99 10.73
N GLU A 353 -25.84 -2.56 11.63
CA GLU A 353 -26.16 -1.67 12.77
C GLU A 353 -26.76 -0.33 12.30
N LEU A 354 -26.21 0.24 11.23
CA LEU A 354 -26.68 1.50 10.65
C LEU A 354 -27.83 1.34 9.64
N LYS A 355 -28.25 0.10 9.35
CA LYS A 355 -29.26 -0.25 8.33
C LYS A 355 -28.96 0.31 6.94
N ILE A 356 -27.69 0.29 6.53
CA ILE A 356 -27.24 0.82 5.24
C ILE A 356 -27.21 -0.31 4.21
N ASN A 357 -27.91 -0.13 3.09
CA ASN A 357 -27.79 -1.06 1.96
C ASN A 357 -26.37 -0.99 1.36
N THR A 358 -25.71 -2.14 1.26
CA THR A 358 -24.35 -2.28 0.70
C THR A 358 -24.30 -3.16 -0.55
N LYS A 359 -25.46 -3.67 -0.99
CA LYS A 359 -25.55 -4.53 -2.15
C LYS A 359 -25.56 -3.69 -3.42
N LEU A 360 -24.47 -3.77 -4.17
CA LEU A 360 -24.36 -3.18 -5.50
C LEU A 360 -25.35 -3.88 -6.44
N MET A 361 -26.22 -3.11 -7.09
CA MET A 361 -26.99 -3.63 -8.22
C MET A 361 -26.05 -3.76 -9.43
N SER A 362 -26.12 -4.89 -10.14
CA SER A 362 -25.36 -5.04 -11.38
C SER A 362 -25.98 -4.15 -12.46
N LYS A 363 -25.24 -3.12 -12.88
CA LYS A 363 -25.41 -2.58 -14.23
C LYS A 363 -25.07 -3.73 -15.19
N LYS A 364 -25.85 -3.95 -16.26
CA LYS A 364 -25.41 -4.84 -17.35
C LYS A 364 -24.10 -4.27 -17.88
N GLU A 365 -22.96 -4.81 -17.46
CA GLU A 365 -21.69 -4.48 -18.09
C GLU A 365 -21.74 -4.99 -19.54
N GLU A 366 -21.28 -4.18 -20.49
CA GLU A 366 -21.18 -4.62 -21.89
C GLU A 366 -20.28 -5.85 -22.03
N PHE A 367 -19.28 -5.97 -21.15
CA PHE A 367 -18.34 -7.08 -21.09
C PHE A 367 -18.56 -7.95 -19.85
N GLY A 368 -18.60 -9.26 -20.04
CA GLY A 368 -18.72 -10.22 -18.94
C GLY A 368 -18.28 -11.62 -19.36
N ILE A 369 -17.74 -12.38 -18.43
CA ILE A 369 -17.37 -13.78 -18.62
C ILE A 369 -18.19 -14.63 -17.66
N THR A 370 -19.03 -15.51 -18.19
CA THR A 370 -19.84 -16.45 -17.41
C THR A 370 -19.36 -17.87 -17.67
N VAL A 371 -19.00 -18.60 -16.62
CA VAL A 371 -18.70 -20.04 -16.72
C VAL A 371 -20.02 -20.80 -16.86
N THR A 372 -20.21 -21.53 -17.96
CA THR A 372 -21.46 -22.24 -18.27
C THR A 372 -21.47 -23.66 -17.69
N GLY A 373 -20.29 -24.22 -17.42
CA GLY A 373 -20.10 -25.48 -16.73
C GLY A 373 -18.74 -25.53 -16.04
N GLY A 374 -18.69 -26.15 -14.86
CA GLY A 374 -17.41 -26.49 -14.22
C GLY A 374 -16.61 -27.46 -15.08
N VAL A 375 -15.39 -27.79 -14.63
CA VAL A 375 -14.52 -28.67 -15.40
C VAL A 375 -15.13 -30.08 -15.52
N SER A 376 -15.25 -30.56 -16.75
CA SER A 376 -15.94 -31.81 -17.10
C SER A 376 -15.00 -32.76 -17.86
N PRO A 377 -14.92 -34.04 -17.50
CA PRO A 377 -14.09 -35.01 -18.21
C PRO A 377 -14.66 -35.30 -19.61
N CYS A 378 -13.77 -35.41 -20.60
CA CYS A 378 -14.11 -35.66 -22.00
C CYS A 378 -14.09 -37.17 -22.34
N ARG A 379 -15.01 -37.63 -23.20
CA ARG A 379 -15.13 -39.05 -23.59
C ARG A 379 -13.89 -39.60 -24.31
N THR A 380 -13.11 -38.72 -24.96
CA THR A 380 -11.87 -39.05 -25.68
C THR A 380 -10.60 -38.86 -24.84
N GLY A 381 -10.74 -38.60 -23.53
CA GLY A 381 -9.65 -38.23 -22.62
C GLY A 381 -9.50 -36.70 -22.48
N GLY A 382 -8.97 -36.28 -21.33
CA GLY A 382 -8.81 -34.86 -20.97
C GLY A 382 -10.04 -34.24 -20.29
N TYR A 383 -9.96 -32.94 -20.01
CA TYR A 383 -10.95 -32.15 -19.30
C TYR A 383 -11.31 -30.90 -20.09
N THR A 384 -12.58 -30.51 -20.02
CA THR A 384 -13.14 -29.35 -20.73
C THR A 384 -13.71 -28.36 -19.74
N MET A 385 -13.48 -27.08 -19.98
CA MET A 385 -14.12 -25.98 -19.27
C MET A 385 -14.76 -25.02 -20.28
N GLU A 386 -16.02 -24.68 -20.05
CA GLU A 386 -16.80 -23.85 -20.97
C GLU A 386 -17.30 -22.57 -20.31
N GLY A 387 -17.42 -21.53 -21.13
CA GLY A 387 -18.00 -20.27 -20.72
C GLY A 387 -18.58 -19.50 -21.89
N ASN A 388 -19.08 -18.32 -21.57
CA ASN A 388 -19.61 -17.36 -22.52
C ASN A 388 -19.04 -15.97 -22.20
N ILE A 389 -18.60 -15.28 -23.25
CA ILE A 389 -18.00 -13.96 -23.22
C ILE A 389 -18.97 -13.01 -23.92
N THR A 390 -19.32 -11.93 -23.24
CA THR A 390 -20.08 -10.82 -23.80
C THR A 390 -19.16 -9.63 -24.01
N GLY A 391 -19.47 -8.78 -24.99
CA GLY A 391 -18.80 -7.49 -25.18
C GLY A 391 -17.48 -7.49 -25.95
N LEU A 392 -16.93 -8.64 -26.37
CA LEU A 392 -15.70 -8.70 -27.17
C LEU A 392 -15.97 -9.23 -28.59
N LEU A 393 -15.36 -8.58 -29.58
CA LEU A 393 -15.32 -9.07 -30.95
C LEU A 393 -14.15 -10.04 -31.15
N PRO A 394 -14.28 -11.07 -32.01
CA PRO A 394 -13.20 -12.03 -32.28
C PRO A 394 -11.87 -11.40 -32.73
N ARG A 395 -11.93 -10.31 -33.52
CA ARG A 395 -10.74 -9.57 -33.96
C ARG A 395 -9.99 -8.94 -32.79
N GLU A 396 -10.71 -8.44 -31.78
CA GLU A 396 -10.11 -7.90 -30.56
C GLU A 396 -9.40 -8.99 -29.76
N VAL A 397 -10.00 -10.19 -29.70
CA VAL A 397 -9.38 -11.35 -29.04
C VAL A 397 -8.13 -11.83 -29.80
N GLN A 398 -8.18 -11.84 -31.13
CA GLN A 398 -7.03 -12.21 -31.96
C GLN A 398 -5.83 -11.30 -31.71
N ASN A 399 -6.05 -10.01 -31.42
CA ASN A 399 -4.96 -9.06 -31.16
C ASN A 399 -4.05 -9.50 -30.00
N ILE A 400 -4.57 -10.22 -29.01
CA ILE A 400 -3.76 -10.70 -27.87
C ILE A 400 -3.40 -12.17 -27.93
N ALA A 401 -4.00 -12.95 -28.84
CA ALA A 401 -3.95 -14.42 -28.83
C ALA A 401 -2.52 -14.99 -28.81
N ASN A 402 -1.56 -14.28 -29.39
CA ASN A 402 -0.14 -14.66 -29.39
C ASN A 402 0.48 -14.80 -27.97
N ILE A 403 -0.10 -14.17 -26.95
CA ILE A 403 0.34 -14.34 -25.55
C ILE A 403 -0.15 -15.67 -24.95
N LEU A 404 -1.28 -16.18 -25.43
CA LEU A 404 -1.89 -17.44 -24.97
C LEU A 404 -1.29 -18.63 -25.69
N GLY A 405 -1.03 -18.51 -26.99
CA GLY A 405 -0.58 -19.64 -27.81
C GLY A 405 -0.47 -19.35 -29.30
N GLU A 406 -0.12 -20.37 -30.06
CA GLU A 406 -0.26 -20.33 -31.53
C GLU A 406 -1.73 -20.26 -31.86
N ASN A 407 -2.11 -19.36 -32.77
CA ASN A 407 -3.52 -19.12 -33.04
C ASN A 407 -3.80 -18.99 -34.53
N VAL A 408 -4.99 -19.46 -34.90
CA VAL A 408 -5.54 -19.39 -36.25
C VAL A 408 -7.01 -19.01 -36.12
N PHE A 409 -7.43 -17.98 -36.86
CA PHE A 409 -8.84 -17.63 -36.99
C PHE A 409 -9.37 -18.26 -38.27
N SER A 410 -10.42 -19.07 -38.17
CA SER A 410 -11.14 -19.61 -39.32
C SER A 410 -12.36 -18.74 -39.57
N GLU A 411 -12.38 -18.04 -40.71
CA GLU A 411 -13.53 -17.19 -41.11
C GLU A 411 -14.77 -18.05 -41.37
N ASP A 412 -14.62 -19.18 -42.06
CA ASP A 412 -15.71 -20.10 -42.41
C ASP A 412 -16.45 -20.66 -41.19
N LEU A 413 -15.71 -20.95 -40.12
CA LEU A 413 -16.25 -21.50 -38.87
C LEU A 413 -16.52 -20.43 -37.81
N GLY A 414 -16.14 -19.17 -38.07
CA GLY A 414 -16.24 -18.08 -37.11
C GLY A 414 -15.57 -18.36 -35.77
N VAL A 415 -14.45 -19.09 -35.75
CA VAL A 415 -13.78 -19.56 -34.53
C VAL A 415 -12.30 -19.19 -34.51
N LEU A 416 -11.84 -18.68 -33.37
CA LEU A 416 -10.43 -18.53 -33.05
C LEU A 416 -9.94 -19.76 -32.29
N LEU A 417 -9.01 -20.49 -32.88
CA LEU A 417 -8.32 -21.61 -32.26
C LEU A 417 -6.99 -21.14 -31.70
N ILE A 418 -6.69 -21.47 -30.45
CA ILE A 418 -5.43 -21.15 -29.78
C ILE A 418 -4.86 -22.41 -29.14
N ASN A 419 -3.68 -22.84 -29.60
CA ASN A 419 -2.92 -23.93 -29.03
C ASN A 419 -1.94 -23.38 -27.99
N THR A 420 -2.21 -23.67 -26.72
CA THR A 420 -1.35 -23.30 -25.59
C THR A 420 -0.42 -24.46 -25.25
N LYS A 421 0.51 -24.25 -24.30
CA LYS A 421 1.39 -25.32 -23.82
C LYS A 421 0.62 -26.44 -23.11
N ASP A 422 -0.45 -26.06 -22.40
CA ASP A 422 -1.14 -26.93 -21.45
C ASP A 422 -2.56 -27.28 -21.93
N GLY A 423 -2.93 -26.92 -23.16
CA GLY A 423 -4.25 -27.23 -23.73
C GLY A 423 -4.58 -26.47 -25.01
N ASN A 424 -5.84 -26.52 -25.41
CA ASN A 424 -6.39 -25.73 -26.52
C ASN A 424 -7.55 -24.86 -26.04
N VAL A 425 -7.66 -23.67 -26.64
CA VAL A 425 -8.75 -22.73 -26.41
C VAL A 425 -9.45 -22.49 -27.74
N ARG A 426 -10.78 -22.56 -27.73
CA ARG A 426 -11.65 -22.21 -28.86
C ARG A 426 -12.54 -21.06 -28.43
N ILE A 427 -12.53 -19.97 -29.19
CA ILE A 427 -13.37 -18.80 -28.94
C ILE A 427 -14.21 -18.56 -30.20
N PHE A 428 -15.52 -18.74 -30.06
CA PHE A 428 -16.48 -18.61 -31.15
C PHE A 428 -16.97 -17.17 -31.27
N SER A 429 -17.35 -16.77 -32.48
CA SER A 429 -17.89 -15.42 -32.75
C SER A 429 -19.20 -15.13 -32.01
N SER A 430 -19.90 -16.18 -31.57
CA SER A 430 -21.06 -16.09 -30.68
C SER A 430 -20.72 -15.72 -29.23
N GLY A 431 -19.44 -15.62 -28.88
CA GLY A 431 -18.97 -15.37 -27.52
C GLY A 431 -18.71 -16.65 -26.71
N HIS A 432 -19.09 -17.83 -27.20
CA HIS A 432 -18.79 -19.09 -26.52
C HIS A 432 -17.28 -19.34 -26.46
N ILE A 433 -16.79 -19.79 -25.31
CA ILE A 433 -15.39 -20.18 -25.08
C ILE A 433 -15.36 -21.62 -24.56
N SER A 434 -14.50 -22.45 -25.17
CA SER A 434 -14.25 -23.82 -24.76
C SER A 434 -12.75 -24.04 -24.61
N VAL A 435 -12.33 -24.52 -23.45
CA VAL A 435 -10.95 -24.86 -23.12
C VAL A 435 -10.86 -26.36 -22.92
N ASN A 436 -9.93 -27.04 -23.60
CA ASN A 436 -9.64 -28.45 -23.36
C ASN A 436 -8.19 -28.62 -22.94
N ALA A 437 -7.95 -29.41 -21.90
CA ALA A 437 -6.61 -29.69 -21.39
C ALA A 437 -6.49 -31.15 -20.90
N PRO A 438 -5.28 -31.69 -20.72
CA PRO A 438 -5.09 -33.07 -20.24
C PRO A 438 -5.62 -33.29 -18.81
N GLY A 439 -5.47 -32.31 -17.92
CA GLY A 439 -5.90 -32.35 -16.52
C GLY A 439 -6.96 -31.31 -16.15
N ASP A 440 -7.64 -31.53 -15.00
CA ASP A 440 -8.62 -30.58 -14.44
C ASP A 440 -7.94 -29.24 -14.09
N GLU A 441 -6.83 -29.30 -13.35
CA GLU A 441 -6.08 -28.09 -12.97
C GLU A 441 -5.55 -27.32 -14.19
N ASP A 442 -5.12 -28.03 -15.23
CA ASP A 442 -4.66 -27.42 -16.49
C ASP A 442 -5.82 -26.70 -17.19
N ALA A 443 -6.99 -27.32 -17.28
CA ALA A 443 -8.18 -26.73 -17.90
C ALA A 443 -8.59 -25.44 -17.16
N ARG A 444 -8.58 -25.45 -15.81
CA ARG A 444 -8.86 -24.26 -15.00
C ARG A 444 -7.82 -23.18 -15.21
N SER A 445 -6.54 -23.54 -15.18
CA SER A 445 -5.42 -22.61 -15.34
C SER A 445 -5.46 -21.92 -16.70
N VAL A 446 -5.67 -22.68 -17.78
CA VAL A 446 -5.78 -22.15 -19.15
C VAL A 446 -7.01 -21.26 -19.29
N PHE A 447 -8.16 -21.65 -18.74
CA PHE A 447 -9.37 -20.83 -18.77
C PHE A 447 -9.20 -19.53 -17.98
N GLU A 448 -8.64 -19.59 -16.77
CA GLU A 448 -8.36 -18.42 -15.94
C GLU A 448 -7.34 -17.48 -16.60
N ASN A 449 -6.27 -18.01 -17.19
CA ASN A 449 -5.32 -17.20 -17.93
C ASN A 449 -5.98 -16.54 -19.15
N THR A 450 -6.81 -17.28 -19.89
CA THR A 450 -7.56 -16.73 -21.03
C THR A 450 -8.48 -15.61 -20.58
N ALA A 451 -9.29 -15.82 -19.54
CA ALA A 451 -10.17 -14.81 -18.97
C ALA A 451 -9.41 -13.54 -18.52
N LYS A 452 -8.24 -13.72 -17.88
CA LYS A 452 -7.34 -12.62 -17.51
C LYS A 452 -6.84 -11.82 -18.71
N GLN A 453 -6.57 -12.47 -19.85
CA GLN A 453 -6.16 -11.74 -21.05
C GLN A 453 -7.34 -11.07 -21.74
N LEU A 454 -8.52 -11.69 -21.77
CA LEU A 454 -9.72 -11.11 -22.36
C LEU A 454 -10.14 -9.81 -21.66
N ILE A 455 -10.17 -9.80 -20.33
CA ILE A 455 -10.46 -8.58 -19.57
C ILE A 455 -9.40 -7.50 -19.82
N ARG A 456 -8.15 -7.90 -20.08
CA ARG A 456 -7.04 -6.99 -20.31
C ARG A 456 -7.21 -6.24 -21.63
N ILE A 457 -7.88 -6.81 -22.62
CA ILE A 457 -8.29 -6.09 -23.85
C ILE A 457 -9.24 -4.96 -23.46
N LYS A 458 -10.34 -5.29 -22.77
CA LYS A 458 -11.43 -4.33 -22.51
C LYS A 458 -11.10 -3.26 -21.49
N LYS A 459 -10.32 -3.58 -20.45
CA LYS A 459 -9.97 -2.64 -19.38
C LYS A 459 -8.54 -2.11 -19.52
N CYS A 460 -7.94 -2.19 -20.72
CA CYS A 460 -6.59 -1.69 -20.95
C CYS A 460 -6.53 -0.17 -20.74
N THR A 461 -5.77 0.27 -19.75
CA THR A 461 -5.58 1.70 -19.44
C THR A 461 -4.52 2.39 -20.29
N LYS A 462 -3.90 1.64 -21.22
CA LYS A 462 -2.74 2.06 -22.01
C LYS A 462 -1.57 2.61 -21.18
N CYS A 463 -1.45 2.20 -19.91
CA CYS A 463 -0.41 2.70 -18.99
C CYS A 463 1.05 2.36 -19.36
N GLY A 464 1.32 1.63 -20.44
CA GLY A 464 2.69 1.38 -20.91
C GLY A 464 3.53 0.39 -20.10
N VAL A 465 3.16 0.03 -18.86
CA VAL A 465 3.99 -0.82 -17.98
C VAL A 465 4.35 -2.16 -18.65
N CYS A 466 3.41 -2.76 -19.37
CA CYS A 466 3.62 -4.02 -20.08
C CYS A 466 4.66 -3.92 -21.22
N LEU A 467 4.79 -2.76 -21.88
CA LEU A 467 5.77 -2.53 -22.93
C LEU A 467 7.20 -2.70 -22.39
N LYS A 468 7.44 -2.19 -21.18
CA LYS A 468 8.78 -2.07 -20.58
C LYS A 468 9.34 -3.39 -20.03
N VAL A 469 8.47 -4.31 -19.67
CA VAL A 469 8.87 -5.64 -19.16
C VAL A 469 8.91 -6.70 -20.26
N CYS A 470 8.51 -6.37 -21.49
CA CYS A 470 8.52 -7.29 -22.61
C CYS A 470 9.96 -7.42 -23.16
N PRO A 471 10.61 -8.59 -23.06
CA PRO A 471 12.01 -8.75 -23.47
C PRO A 471 12.23 -8.66 -24.99
N VAL A 472 11.14 -8.76 -25.77
CA VAL A 472 11.15 -8.87 -27.24
C VAL A 472 10.30 -7.79 -27.91
N ASN A 473 9.87 -6.77 -27.15
CA ASN A 473 9.07 -5.65 -27.65
C ASN A 473 7.84 -6.07 -28.46
N ALA A 474 7.18 -7.17 -28.05
CA ALA A 474 6.04 -7.74 -28.78
C ALA A 474 4.71 -6.98 -28.60
N ILE A 475 4.66 -5.89 -27.83
CA ILE A 475 3.39 -5.29 -27.39
C ILE A 475 3.22 -3.92 -28.04
N VAL A 476 2.03 -3.67 -28.57
CA VAL A 476 1.59 -2.38 -29.11
C VAL A 476 0.32 -1.96 -28.35
N LEU A 477 0.19 -0.68 -27.99
CA LEU A 477 -0.97 -0.16 -27.24
C LEU A 477 -1.90 0.76 -28.04
N GLU A 478 -1.46 1.20 -29.22
CA GLU A 478 -2.21 2.13 -30.09
C GLU A 478 -2.37 1.53 -31.50
N PRO A 479 -3.57 1.60 -32.11
CA PRO A 479 -4.81 2.13 -31.56
C PRO A 479 -5.42 1.27 -30.43
N ASP A 480 -5.13 -0.03 -30.43
CA ASP A 480 -5.60 -1.02 -29.45
C ASP A 480 -4.45 -1.89 -28.93
N LEU A 481 -4.66 -2.56 -27.80
CA LEU A 481 -3.71 -3.52 -27.25
C LEU A 481 -3.53 -4.71 -28.21
N LYS A 482 -2.32 -4.88 -28.74
CA LYS A 482 -1.93 -5.97 -29.63
C LYS A 482 -0.62 -6.61 -29.19
N ILE A 483 -0.55 -7.94 -29.31
CA ILE A 483 0.61 -8.78 -29.05
C ILE A 483 1.07 -9.37 -30.38
N GLY A 484 2.26 -8.99 -30.83
CA GLY A 484 2.89 -9.47 -32.06
C GLY A 484 3.38 -10.92 -31.99
N LYS A 485 3.63 -11.50 -33.17
CA LYS A 485 4.07 -12.89 -33.33
C LYS A 485 5.43 -13.20 -32.68
N VAL A 486 6.27 -12.18 -32.49
CA VAL A 486 7.58 -12.32 -31.81
C VAL A 486 7.46 -12.58 -30.31
N CYS A 487 6.24 -12.62 -29.75
CA CYS A 487 6.01 -12.91 -28.34
C CYS A 487 6.49 -14.31 -27.94
N THR A 488 7.34 -14.37 -26.91
CA THR A 488 7.87 -15.63 -26.36
C THR A 488 6.95 -16.28 -25.32
N ARG A 489 5.75 -15.74 -25.08
CA ARG A 489 4.76 -16.25 -24.10
C ARG A 489 5.29 -16.36 -22.67
N CYS A 490 6.33 -15.60 -22.32
CA CYS A 490 6.99 -15.67 -21.00
C CYS A 490 6.17 -15.12 -19.81
N GLY A 491 4.98 -14.54 -20.04
CA GLY A 491 4.09 -14.05 -18.99
C GLY A 491 4.54 -12.78 -18.23
N ARG A 492 5.79 -12.30 -18.41
CA ARG A 492 6.34 -11.14 -17.67
C ARG A 492 5.50 -9.86 -17.74
N CYS A 493 4.73 -9.66 -18.81
CA CYS A 493 3.87 -8.50 -18.98
C CYS A 493 2.49 -8.61 -18.30
N ILE A 494 2.14 -9.81 -17.82
CA ILE A 494 0.87 -10.12 -17.16
C ILE A 494 0.93 -9.70 -15.69
N GLU A 495 1.99 -10.09 -14.98
CA GLU A 495 2.18 -9.81 -13.55
C GLU A 495 2.06 -8.32 -13.18
N PRO A 496 2.68 -7.38 -13.91
CA PRO A 496 2.61 -5.98 -13.53
C PRO A 496 1.27 -5.32 -13.87
N CYS A 497 0.46 -5.89 -14.77
CA CYS A 497 -0.77 -5.32 -15.28
C CYS A 497 -1.78 -5.01 -14.14
N VAL A 498 -2.40 -3.83 -14.18
CA VAL A 498 -3.40 -3.41 -13.17
C VAL A 498 -4.63 -4.30 -13.26
N VAL A 499 -5.14 -4.49 -14.47
CA VAL A 499 -6.34 -5.26 -14.77
C VAL A 499 -6.18 -6.70 -14.28
N VAL A 500 -5.07 -7.34 -14.63
CA VAL A 500 -4.84 -8.74 -14.25
C VAL A 500 -4.61 -8.89 -12.75
N LYS A 501 -3.84 -7.99 -12.11
CA LYS A 501 -3.62 -8.06 -10.66
C LYS A 501 -4.92 -7.96 -9.86
N TYR A 502 -5.86 -7.17 -10.36
CA TYR A 502 -7.15 -6.95 -9.69
C TYR A 502 -8.30 -7.68 -10.38
N PHE A 503 -7.99 -8.74 -11.14
CA PHE A 503 -8.97 -9.54 -11.88
C PHE A 503 -10.18 -9.93 -11.03
N ASP A 504 -9.95 -10.51 -9.85
CA ASP A 504 -11.00 -10.94 -8.93
C ASP A 504 -11.86 -9.79 -8.37
N ARG A 505 -11.37 -8.54 -8.42
CA ARG A 505 -12.11 -7.35 -7.98
C ARG A 505 -12.90 -6.69 -9.10
N ILE A 506 -12.48 -6.92 -10.34
CA ILE A 506 -13.16 -6.40 -11.53
C ILE A 506 -14.25 -7.40 -11.96
N LEU A 507 -13.99 -8.71 -11.87
CA LEU A 507 -14.96 -9.78 -12.15
C LEU A 507 -15.15 -10.68 -10.91
N PRO A 508 -15.88 -10.22 -9.87
CA PRO A 508 -16.07 -10.99 -8.64
C PRO A 508 -16.82 -12.32 -8.86
N ASP A 509 -17.78 -12.35 -9.79
CA ASP A 509 -18.61 -13.53 -10.06
C ASP A 509 -17.85 -14.67 -10.75
N PHE A 510 -16.66 -14.40 -11.29
CA PHE A 510 -15.83 -15.40 -11.97
C PHE A 510 -15.42 -16.56 -11.04
N ARG A 511 -15.13 -16.27 -9.76
CA ARG A 511 -14.74 -17.30 -8.77
C ARG A 511 -15.89 -17.74 -7.87
N HIS A 512 -16.86 -16.86 -7.55
CA HIS A 512 -17.91 -17.17 -6.58
C HIS A 512 -18.81 -18.36 -6.99
N LYS A 513 -18.98 -18.65 -8.29
CA LYS A 513 -19.70 -19.85 -8.75
C LYS A 513 -18.87 -21.15 -8.73
N ASN A 514 -17.57 -21.08 -8.45
CA ASN A 514 -16.64 -22.22 -8.55
C ASN A 514 -15.96 -22.62 -7.22
N VAL A 515 -16.20 -21.89 -6.11
CA VAL A 515 -15.55 -22.15 -4.81
C VAL A 515 -16.48 -22.88 -3.81
N GLU A 516 -17.80 -22.90 -4.01
CA GLU A 516 -18.74 -23.55 -3.06
C GLU A 516 -18.72 -25.10 -3.04
N ARG A 517 -17.90 -25.77 -3.86
CA ARG A 517 -17.72 -27.23 -3.76
C ARG A 517 -16.57 -27.70 -2.86
N PHE A 518 -15.77 -26.80 -2.28
CA PHE A 518 -14.51 -27.19 -1.63
C PHE A 518 -14.40 -26.94 -0.11
N SER A 519 -15.47 -26.55 0.59
CA SER A 519 -15.43 -26.36 2.06
C SER A 519 -16.22 -27.40 2.87
N ARG A 520 -16.64 -28.52 2.29
CA ARG A 520 -17.28 -29.65 3.00
C ARG A 520 -16.73 -31.00 2.58
N SER A 521 -15.43 -31.25 2.81
CA SER A 521 -14.89 -32.62 2.72
C SER A 521 -13.58 -32.91 3.46
N ASN A 522 -12.95 -31.97 4.17
CA ASN A 522 -11.75 -32.28 4.98
C ASN A 522 -11.87 -31.82 6.44
N THR A 523 -12.88 -32.35 7.13
CA THR A 523 -12.90 -32.37 8.61
C THR A 523 -13.49 -33.67 9.11
N ILE A 524 -12.89 -34.81 8.73
CA ILE A 524 -13.01 -36.08 9.46
C ILE A 524 -11.67 -36.84 9.29
N GLN A 525 -10.72 -36.57 10.18
CA GLN A 525 -9.99 -37.53 11.02
C GLN A 525 -8.86 -36.80 11.76
#